data_AF-A0A959IGY7-F1
#
_entry.id   AF-A0A959IGY7-F1
#
_cell.length_a   1.000
_cell.length_b   1.000
_cell.length_c   1.000
_cell.angle_alpha   90.00
_cell.angle_beta   90.00
_cell.angle_gamma   90.00
#
_symmetry.space_group_name_H-M   'P 1'
#
loop_
_entity.id
_entity.type
_entity.pdbx_description
1 polymer ?
#
loop_
_entity_poly.entity_id
_entity_poly.type
_entity_poly.pdbx_seq_one_letter_code
_entity_poly.pdbx_strand_id
1 'polypeptide(L)' 'MSEMLDIEDDVPLLKRERLVTDPGDRPVEYNIVYYHTDYFTYDIDIKREL' A
#
# COMPACT_ATOMS: atom_id res chain seq x y z
N MET A 1 16.33 -1.65 2.55
CA MET A 1 15.02 -0.98 2.57
C MET A 1 15.18 0.45 3.08
N SER A 2 15.87 0.65 4.20
CA SER A 2 16.24 1.99 4.70
C SER A 2 16.99 2.83 3.67
N GLU A 3 18.04 2.29 3.06
CA GLU A 3 18.80 2.98 1.98
C GLU A 3 17.97 3.28 0.72
N MET A 4 16.97 2.46 0.39
CA MET A 4 16.15 2.66 -0.81
C MET A 4 15.04 3.70 -0.60
N LEU A 5 14.68 3.93 0.67
CA LEU A 5 13.63 4.86 1.08
C LEU A 5 14.21 6.12 1.76
N ASP A 6 15.53 6.18 1.91
CA ASP A 6 16.28 7.25 2.59
C ASP A 6 15.78 7.52 4.02
N ILE A 7 15.65 6.44 4.82
CA ILE A 7 15.14 6.46 6.19
C ILE A 7 16.13 5.84 7.17
N GLU A 8 16.02 6.18 8.45
CA GLU A 8 16.73 5.46 9.52
C GLU A 8 16.16 4.04 9.69
N ASP A 9 16.99 3.11 10.17
CA ASP A 9 16.64 1.68 10.25
C ASP A 9 15.47 1.38 11.22
N ASP A 10 15.14 2.30 12.13
CA ASP A 10 14.10 2.12 13.16
C ASP A 10 12.80 2.89 12.84
N VAL A 11 12.63 3.35 11.59
CA VAL A 11 11.44 4.10 11.16
C VAL A 11 10.30 3.13 10.79
N PRO A 12 9.10 3.30 11.37
CA PRO A 12 7.94 2.50 10.98
C PRO A 12 7.54 2.78 9.52
N LEU A 13 7.16 1.72 8.80
CA LEU A 13 6.72 1.81 7.40
C LEU A 13 5.33 1.20 7.22
N LEU A 14 4.54 1.80 6.33
CA LEU A 14 3.29 1.21 5.89
C LEU A 14 3.53 0.36 4.65
N LYS A 15 3.28 -0.95 4.77
CA LYS A 15 3.27 -1.88 3.65
C LYS A 15 1.86 -1.93 3.04
N ARG A 16 1.77 -1.66 1.73
CA ARG A 16 0.54 -1.80 0.94
C ARG A 16 0.73 -2.89 -0.11
N GLU A 17 -0.19 -3.85 -0.11
CA GLU A 17 -0.29 -4.88 -1.15
C GLU A 17 -1.56 -4.64 -1.97
N ARG A 18 -1.43 -4.66 -3.30
CA ARG A 18 -2.56 -4.53 -4.23
C ARG A 18 -2.51 -5.59 -5.31
N LEU A 19 -3.61 -6.32 -5.46
CA LEU A 19 -3.88 -7.13 -6.62
C LEU A 19 -4.80 -6.35 -7.56
N VAL A 20 -4.41 -6.25 -8.83
CA VAL A 20 -5.19 -5.61 -9.88
C VAL A 20 -5.71 -6.70 -10.79
N THR A 21 -7.03 -6.76 -10.97
CA THR A 21 -7.67 -7.69 -11.89
C THR A 21 -8.26 -6.95 -13.08
N ASP A 22 -8.38 -7.66 -14.20
CA ASP A 22 -9.17 -7.20 -15.34
C ASP A 22 -10.68 -7.41 -15.07
N PRO A 23 -11.58 -7.01 -15.99
CA PRO A 23 -13.02 -7.23 -15.83
C PRO A 23 -13.46 -8.70 -15.79
N GLY A 24 -12.56 -9.65 -16.08
CA GLY A 24 -12.79 -11.09 -16.00
C GLY A 24 -12.15 -11.75 -14.77
N ASP A 25 -11.82 -10.96 -13.74
CA ASP A 25 -11.16 -11.40 -12.50
C ASP A 25 -9.78 -12.04 -12.70
N ARG A 26 -9.15 -11.84 -13.86
CA ARG A 26 -7.80 -12.35 -14.09
C ARG A 26 -6.79 -11.37 -13.51
N PRO A 27 -5.80 -11.83 -12.73
CA PRO A 27 -4.79 -10.95 -12.15
C PRO A 27 -3.91 -10.37 -13.27
N VAL A 28 -3.81 -9.04 -13.31
CA VAL A 28 -3.02 -8.28 -14.28
C VAL A 28 -1.74 -7.74 -13.65
N GLU A 29 -1.82 -7.31 -12.38
CA GLU A 29 -0.69 -6.72 -11.68
C GLU A 29 -0.75 -7.05 -10.19
N TYR A 30 0.42 -7.32 -9.61
CA TYR A 30 0.61 -7.43 -8.17
C TYR A 30 1.65 -6.40 -7.72
N ASN A 31 1.22 -5.46 -6.89
CA ASN A 31 1.98 -4.29 -6.50
C ASN A 31 2.24 -4.31 -4.98
N ILE A 32 3.52 -4.28 -4.60
CA ILE A 32 3.97 -4.15 -3.21
C ILE A 32 4.66 -2.80 -3.08
N VAL A 33 4.14 -1.93 -2.21
CA VAL A 33 4.69 -0.59 -1.98
C VAL A 33 4.89 -0.38 -0.49
N TYR A 34 5.96 0.34 -0.16
CA TYR A 34 6.29 0.77 1.20
C TYR A 34 6.23 2.29 1.24
N TYR A 35 5.41 2.83 2.14
CA TYR A 35 5.32 4.26 2.38
C TYR A 35 5.96 4.62 3.71
N HIS A 36 6.67 5.75 3.72
CA HIS A 36 7.12 6.41 4.94
C HIS A 36 5.92 6.95 5.72
N THR A 37 5.87 6.74 7.04
CA THR A 37 4.72 7.13 7.89
C THR A 37 4.44 8.62 7.86
N ASP A 38 5.47 9.46 7.86
CA ASP A 38 5.33 10.93 7.89
C ASP A 38 4.62 11.53 6.66
N TYR A 39 4.64 10.84 5.52
CA TYR A 39 4.14 11.37 4.25
C TYR A 39 2.85 10.70 3.77
N PHE A 40 2.21 9.89 4.61
CA PHE A 40 1.05 9.11 4.19
C PHE A 40 -0.16 9.31 5.10
N THR A 41 -1.25 9.78 4.50
CA THR A 41 -2.58 9.80 5.11
C THR A 41 -3.51 8.98 4.20
N TYR A 42 -4.26 8.03 4.77
CA TYR A 42 -5.28 7.28 4.04
C TYR A 42 -6.66 7.54 4.66
N ASP A 43 -7.63 7.76 3.78
CA ASP A 43 -9.04 7.79 4.14
C ASP A 43 -9.75 6.62 3.45
N ILE A 44 -10.45 5.80 4.23
CA ILE A 44 -11.24 4.69 3.72
C ILE A 44 -12.68 4.88 4.20
N ASP A 45 -13.58 5.09 3.25
CA ASP A 45 -15.01 5.09 3.52
C ASP A 45 -15.54 3.66 3.57
N ILE A 46 -15.87 3.21 4.78
CA ILE A 46 -16.50 1.90 5.00
C ILE A 46 -18.02 2.10 5.00
N LYS A 47 -18.70 1.50 4.02
CA LYS A 47 -20.16 1.48 3.96
C LYS A 47 -20.67 0.10 4.36
N ARG A 48 -21.74 0.08 5.15
CA ARG A 48 -22.47 -1.15 5.46
C ARG A 48 -23.49 -1.39 4.35
N GLU A 49 -23.44 -2.55 3.70
CA GLU A 49 -24.53 -2.97 2.80
C GLU A 49 -25.79 -3.22 3.64
N LEU A 50 -26.92 -2.65 3.17
CA LEU A 50 -28.25 -2.80 3.76
C LEU A 50 -28.98 -3.99 3.14
#